data_AF-A0A1D2SJQ9-F1
#
_entry.id   AF-A0A1D2SJQ9-F1
#
_cell.length_a   1.000
_cell.length_b   1.000
_cell.length_c   1.000
_cell.angle_alpha   90.00
_cell.angle_beta   90.00
_cell.angle_gamma   90.00
#
_symmetry.space_group_name_H-M   'P 1'
#
loop_
_entity.id
_entity.type
_entity.pdbx_description
1 polymer ?
#
loop_
_entity_poly.entity_id
_entity_poly.type
_entity_poly.pdbx_seq_one_letter_code
_entity_poly.pdbx_strand_id
1 'polypeptide(L)'
;MASVSAPASEAACEVAAWADLPGWQALLAREARLFEAWIDGGAVGIVPRAVADAGDGEMLAWTRRDGLMHVERRRYGGFADRGVAVLFVAEPGALAAVHERLHDNALGQMKLQLRQGGMLLYVLAPKSQLLDDGYEDFLETLGLAFMGACR
;
A
#
# COMPACT_ATOMS: atom_id res chain seq x y z
N MET A 1 -35.69 -4.15 -13.06
CA MET A 1 -34.65 -3.43 -13.85
C MET A 1 -33.35 -3.52 -13.06
N ALA A 2 -32.52 -4.52 -13.37
CA ALA A 2 -31.26 -4.77 -12.67
C ALA A 2 -30.15 -3.92 -13.28
N SER A 3 -29.37 -3.28 -12.41
CA SER A 3 -28.30 -2.34 -12.72
C SER A 3 -27.15 -3.05 -13.45
N VAL A 4 -26.94 -2.71 -14.73
CA VAL A 4 -25.80 -3.18 -15.55
C VAL A 4 -24.62 -2.18 -15.50
N SER A 5 -24.72 -1.11 -14.70
CA SER A 5 -23.75 0.00 -14.70
C SER A 5 -22.59 -0.12 -13.71
N ALA A 6 -22.64 -1.08 -12.77
CA ALA A 6 -21.62 -1.23 -11.72
C ALA A 6 -20.20 -1.56 -12.22
N PRO A 7 -19.98 -2.52 -13.15
CA PRO A 7 -18.61 -2.97 -13.46
C PRO A 7 -17.78 -1.92 -14.21
N ALA A 8 -18.42 -1.08 -15.04
CA ALA A 8 -17.73 0.00 -15.75
C ALA A 8 -17.36 1.16 -14.82
N SER A 9 -18.21 1.47 -13.83
CA SER A 9 -17.94 2.50 -12.84
C SER A 9 -16.82 2.10 -11.88
N GLU A 10 -16.83 0.85 -11.41
CA GLU A 10 -15.79 0.31 -10.52
C GLU A 10 -14.43 0.29 -11.22
N ALA A 11 -14.36 -0.15 -12.48
CA ALA A 11 -13.14 -0.11 -13.27
C ALA A 11 -12.61 1.33 -13.47
N ALA A 12 -13.50 2.29 -13.69
CA ALA A 12 -13.11 3.69 -13.82
C ALA A 12 -12.56 4.27 -12.50
N CYS A 13 -13.19 3.96 -11.36
CA CYS A 13 -12.69 4.36 -10.04
C CYS A 13 -11.33 3.74 -9.75
N GLU A 14 -11.13 2.47 -10.10
CA GLU A 14 -9.84 1.79 -9.96
C GLU A 14 -8.76 2.48 -10.79
N VAL A 15 -9.02 2.77 -12.08
CA VAL A 15 -8.09 3.50 -12.93
C VAL A 15 -7.76 4.89 -12.37
N ALA A 16 -8.76 5.61 -11.84
CA ALA A 16 -8.55 6.90 -11.20
C ALA A 16 -7.64 6.77 -9.97
N ALA A 17 -7.87 5.75 -9.14
CA ALA A 17 -7.06 5.48 -7.96
C ALA A 17 -5.59 5.19 -8.32
N TRP A 18 -5.33 4.42 -9.38
CA TRP A 18 -3.97 4.15 -9.85
C TRP A 18 -3.28 5.38 -10.46
N ALA A 19 -4.04 6.29 -11.06
CA ALA A 19 -3.51 7.47 -11.74
C ALA A 19 -3.25 8.67 -10.80
N ASP A 20 -3.92 8.74 -9.64
CA ASP A 20 -3.88 9.88 -8.73
C ASP A 20 -2.64 9.92 -7.81
N LEU A 21 -1.46 9.99 -8.42
CA LEU A 21 -0.21 10.19 -7.69
C LEU A 21 -0.23 11.43 -6.77
N PRO A 22 -0.77 12.60 -7.17
CA PRO A 22 -0.86 13.76 -6.30
C PRO A 22 -1.69 13.50 -5.03
N GLY A 23 -2.83 12.80 -5.15
CA GLY A 23 -3.66 12.44 -4.01
C GLY A 23 -2.94 11.51 -3.03
N TRP A 24 -2.27 10.47 -3.53
CA TRP A 24 -1.44 9.59 -2.69
C TRP A 24 -0.28 10.36 -2.04
N GLN A 25 0.38 11.25 -2.78
CA GLN A 25 1.46 12.08 -2.26
C GLN A 25 0.98 12.98 -1.11
N ALA A 26 -0.22 13.55 -1.24
CA ALA A 26 -0.83 14.38 -0.20
C ALA A 26 -1.21 13.57 1.05
N LEU A 27 -1.67 12.32 0.89
CA LEU A 27 -1.86 11.39 2.01
C LEU A 27 -0.55 11.16 2.75
N LEU A 28 0.52 10.77 2.04
CA LEU A 28 1.83 10.48 2.64
C LEU A 28 2.43 11.70 3.35
N ALA A 29 2.24 12.90 2.81
CA ALA A 29 2.68 14.13 3.44
C ALA A 29 1.91 14.44 4.74
N ARG A 30 0.59 14.18 4.77
CA ARG A 30 -0.23 14.39 5.98
C ARG A 30 0.11 13.39 7.08
N GLU A 31 0.37 12.14 6.70
CA GLU A 31 0.70 11.06 7.62
C GLU A 31 2.22 10.92 7.86
N ALA A 32 3.02 11.95 7.53
CA ALA A 32 4.48 11.91 7.54
C ALA A 32 5.10 11.40 8.85
N ARG A 33 4.42 11.66 9.99
CA ARG A 33 4.84 11.18 11.32
C ARG A 33 5.00 9.67 11.40
N LEU A 34 4.16 8.91 10.70
CA LEU A 34 4.23 7.44 10.67
C LEU A 34 5.51 6.90 10.03
N PHE A 35 6.18 7.75 9.25
CA PHE A 35 7.36 7.39 8.50
C PHE A 35 8.62 8.03 9.08
N GLU A 36 8.54 8.82 10.16
CA GLU A 36 9.69 9.58 10.70
C GLU A 36 10.89 8.71 11.07
N ALA A 37 10.65 7.48 11.52
CA ALA A 37 11.70 6.51 11.85
C ALA A 37 12.31 5.78 10.65
N TRP A 38 11.71 5.87 9.46
CA TRP A 38 12.14 5.07 8.31
C TRP A 38 13.52 5.49 7.79
N ILE A 39 14.32 4.55 7.31
CA ILE A 39 15.53 4.89 6.55
C ILE A 39 15.16 5.43 5.16
N ASP A 40 16.04 6.26 4.58
CA ASP A 40 15.95 6.57 3.15
C ASP A 40 16.17 5.29 2.33
N GLY A 41 15.36 5.13 1.27
CA GLY A 41 15.28 3.90 0.48
C GLY A 41 14.25 2.90 1.00
N GLY A 42 13.78 3.03 2.25
CA GLY A 42 12.66 2.24 2.77
C GLY A 42 11.44 2.41 1.88
N ALA A 43 10.88 1.30 1.39
CA ALA A 43 9.75 1.30 0.48
C ALA A 43 8.69 0.25 0.81
N VAL A 44 7.44 0.58 0.46
CA VAL A 44 6.32 -0.37 0.34
C VAL A 44 5.72 -0.27 -1.05
N GLY A 45 5.19 -1.39 -1.54
CA GLY A 45 4.51 -1.47 -2.83
C GLY A 45 3.03 -1.80 -2.69
N ILE A 46 2.20 -1.27 -3.57
CA ILE A 46 0.81 -1.69 -3.75
C ILE A 46 0.66 -2.14 -5.19
N VAL A 47 0.13 -3.35 -5.40
CA VAL A 47 -0.01 -3.98 -6.71
C VAL A 47 -1.40 -4.62 -6.86
N PRO A 48 -2.04 -4.60 -8.04
CA PRO A 48 -3.28 -5.36 -8.25
C PRO A 48 -3.02 -6.87 -8.16
N ARG A 49 -4.01 -7.64 -7.69
CA ARG A 49 -3.99 -9.12 -7.67
C ARG A 49 -3.53 -9.71 -9.01
N ALA A 50 -4.13 -9.26 -10.12
CA ALA A 50 -3.81 -9.78 -11.45
C ALA A 50 -2.33 -9.57 -11.84
N VAL A 51 -1.71 -8.47 -11.39
CA VAL A 51 -0.29 -8.18 -11.65
C VAL A 51 0.60 -9.02 -10.74
N ALA A 52 0.23 -9.21 -9.47
CA ALA A 52 0.94 -10.10 -8.56
C ALA A 52 0.97 -11.55 -9.08
N ASP A 53 -0.17 -12.05 -9.57
CA ASP A 53 -0.30 -13.40 -10.12
C ASP A 53 0.49 -13.58 -11.43
N ALA A 54 0.57 -12.54 -12.27
CA ALA A 54 1.38 -12.53 -13.48
C ALA A 54 2.89 -12.47 -13.19
N GLY A 55 3.29 -12.00 -12.01
CA GLY A 55 4.68 -11.86 -11.61
C GLY A 55 5.43 -10.71 -12.30
N ASP A 56 4.74 -9.85 -13.04
CA ASP A 56 5.30 -8.65 -13.68
C ASP A 56 4.21 -7.59 -13.93
N GLY A 57 4.56 -6.31 -13.82
CA GLY A 57 3.69 -5.19 -14.17
C GLY A 57 4.08 -3.88 -13.50
N GLU A 58 3.09 -3.05 -13.15
CA GLU A 58 3.30 -1.80 -12.39
C GLU A 58 2.76 -1.90 -10.97
N MET A 59 3.43 -1.21 -10.04
CA MET A 59 2.98 -0.98 -8.67
C MET A 59 3.05 0.50 -8.32
N LEU A 60 2.25 0.91 -7.34
CA LEU A 60 2.45 2.17 -6.62
C LEU A 60 3.49 1.92 -5.54
N ALA A 61 4.65 2.55 -5.66
CA ALA A 61 5.71 2.46 -4.68
C ALA A 61 5.67 3.71 -3.79
N TRP A 62 5.58 3.53 -2.48
CA TRP A 62 5.81 4.58 -1.49
C TRP A 62 7.22 4.39 -0.95
N THR A 63 8.11 5.31 -1.27
CA THR A 63 9.54 5.23 -0.92
C THR A 63 9.95 6.45 -0.13
N ARG A 64 10.69 6.27 0.96
CA ARG A 64 11.32 7.38 1.65
C ARG A 64 12.58 7.83 0.90
N ARG A 65 12.69 9.11 0.61
CA ARG A 65 13.87 9.75 0.00
C ARG A 65 14.07 11.13 0.61
N ASP A 66 15.30 11.45 0.96
CA ASP A 66 15.67 12.73 1.57
C ASP A 66 14.78 13.10 2.78
N GLY A 67 14.45 12.10 3.59
CA GLY A 67 13.61 12.26 4.79
C GLY A 67 12.11 12.38 4.53
N LEU A 68 11.65 12.39 3.27
CA LEU A 68 10.24 12.53 2.89
C LEU A 68 9.72 11.29 2.17
N MET A 69 8.42 11.04 2.30
CA MET A 69 7.78 9.97 1.54
C MET A 69 7.43 10.45 0.13
N HIS A 70 7.72 9.61 -0.86
CA HIS A 70 7.42 9.85 -2.27
C HIS A 70 6.59 8.70 -2.83
N VAL A 71 5.57 9.02 -3.61
CA VAL A 71 4.82 8.04 -4.40
C VAL A 71 5.22 8.11 -5.87
N GLU A 72 5.45 6.95 -6.47
CA GLU A 72 5.70 6.82 -7.90
C GLU A 72 5.11 5.52 -8.44
N ARG A 73 4.89 5.47 -9.76
CA ARG A 73 4.70 4.18 -10.44
C ARG A 73 6.06 3.57 -10.69
N ARG A 74 6.21 2.30 -10.30
CA ARG A 74 7.44 1.52 -10.48
C ARG A 74 7.08 0.17 -11.08
N ARG A 75 7.96 -0.38 -11.90
CA ARG A 75 7.84 -1.78 -12.34
C ARG A 75 7.89 -2.70 -11.13
N TYR A 76 6.97 -3.65 -11.08
CA TYR A 76 6.95 -4.76 -10.14
C TYR A 76 7.50 -5.99 -10.86
N GLY A 77 8.66 -6.50 -10.46
CA GLY A 77 9.30 -7.68 -11.07
C GLY A 77 8.99 -9.01 -10.37
N GLY A 78 7.87 -9.10 -9.66
CA GLY A 78 7.51 -10.27 -8.84
C GLY A 78 7.96 -10.16 -7.38
N PHE A 79 7.62 -11.15 -6.57
CA PHE A 79 7.92 -11.18 -5.12
C PHE A 79 9.42 -11.23 -4.77
N ALA A 80 10.27 -11.65 -5.71
CA ALA A 80 11.72 -11.67 -5.53
C ALA A 80 12.39 -10.31 -5.78
N ASP A 81 11.64 -9.33 -6.29
CA ASP A 81 12.12 -7.97 -6.47
C ASP A 81 12.42 -7.34 -5.11
N ARG A 82 13.68 -6.92 -4.92
CA ARG A 82 14.17 -6.36 -3.65
C ARG A 82 13.83 -4.88 -3.47
N GLY A 83 13.04 -4.29 -4.37
CA GLY A 83 12.71 -2.87 -4.36
C GLY A 83 11.72 -2.40 -3.29
N VAL A 84 11.07 -3.31 -2.57
CA VAL A 84 10.13 -3.00 -1.47
C VAL A 84 10.25 -4.02 -0.34
N ALA A 85 10.10 -3.58 0.91
CA ALA A 85 10.18 -4.45 2.08
C ALA A 85 8.81 -5.08 2.44
N VAL A 86 7.73 -4.40 2.08
CA VAL A 86 6.34 -4.83 2.29
C VAL A 86 5.56 -4.59 1.00
N LEU A 87 4.73 -5.57 0.62
CA LEU A 87 3.90 -5.52 -0.57
C LEU A 87 2.44 -5.74 -0.21
N PHE A 88 1.57 -4.84 -0.63
CA PHE A 88 0.12 -4.98 -0.60
C PHE A 88 -0.38 -5.47 -1.95
N VAL A 89 -1.09 -6.59 -1.95
CA VAL A 89 -1.80 -7.10 -3.11
C VAL A 89 -3.28 -6.76 -2.98
N ALA A 90 -3.78 -5.87 -3.83
CA ALA A 90 -5.15 -5.38 -3.80
C ALA A 90 -6.06 -6.22 -4.69
N GLU A 91 -7.15 -6.75 -4.12
CA GLU A 91 -8.25 -7.32 -4.89
C GLU A 91 -8.99 -6.19 -5.66
N PRO A 92 -9.73 -6.52 -6.73
CA PRO A 92 -10.44 -5.52 -7.53
C PRO A 92 -11.33 -4.61 -6.68
N GLY A 93 -11.21 -3.29 -6.86
CA GLY A 93 -11.98 -2.27 -6.15
C GLY A 93 -11.45 -1.93 -4.75
N ALA A 94 -10.51 -2.69 -4.20
CA ALA A 94 -9.97 -2.41 -2.87
C ALA A 94 -9.13 -1.12 -2.85
N LEU A 95 -8.33 -0.87 -3.90
CA LEU A 95 -7.58 0.37 -4.00
C LEU A 95 -8.51 1.56 -4.22
N ALA A 96 -9.52 1.43 -5.10
CA ALA A 96 -10.55 2.45 -5.28
C ALA A 96 -11.24 2.82 -3.96
N ALA A 97 -11.61 1.82 -3.14
CA ALA A 97 -12.24 2.07 -1.85
C ALA A 97 -11.34 2.85 -0.88
N VAL A 98 -10.02 2.59 -0.88
CA VAL A 98 -9.05 3.39 -0.10
C VAL A 98 -8.92 4.79 -0.68
N HIS A 99 -8.88 4.90 -2.01
CA HIS A 99 -8.75 6.15 -2.74
C HIS A 99 -9.90 7.13 -2.46
N GLU A 100 -11.13 6.64 -2.40
CA GLU A 100 -12.31 7.44 -2.03
C GLU A 100 -12.19 8.12 -0.66
N ARG A 101 -11.29 7.63 0.20
CA ARG A 101 -11.06 8.15 1.55
C ARG A 101 -9.71 8.85 1.71
N LEU A 102 -9.02 9.20 0.62
CA LEU A 102 -7.72 9.88 0.64
C LEU A 102 -7.66 11.13 1.50
N HIS A 103 -8.76 11.88 1.63
CA HIS A 103 -8.80 13.14 2.37
C HIS A 103 -9.30 13.01 3.81
N ASP A 104 -9.74 11.81 4.22
CA ASP A 104 -10.34 11.55 5.52
C ASP A 104 -9.58 10.42 6.23
N ASN A 105 -9.89 9.16 5.91
CA ASN A 105 -9.42 8.00 6.67
C ASN A 105 -8.92 6.86 5.76
N ALA A 106 -8.02 7.18 4.83
CA ALA A 106 -7.45 6.19 3.89
C ALA A 106 -6.73 5.05 4.62
N LEU A 107 -5.90 5.33 5.63
CA LEU A 107 -5.19 4.27 6.37
C LEU A 107 -6.14 3.38 7.18
N GLY A 108 -7.20 3.95 7.77
CA GLY A 108 -8.25 3.17 8.42
C GLY A 108 -9.02 2.31 7.43
N GLN A 109 -9.25 2.80 6.21
CA GLN A 109 -9.84 2.02 5.13
C GLN A 109 -8.92 0.90 4.63
N MET A 110 -7.61 1.18 4.50
CA MET A 110 -6.60 0.18 4.15
C MET A 110 -6.54 -0.95 5.19
N LYS A 111 -6.58 -0.59 6.48
CA LYS A 111 -6.73 -1.54 7.59
C LYS A 111 -8.01 -2.38 7.49
N LEU A 112 -9.13 -1.78 7.09
CA LEU A 112 -10.37 -2.51 6.88
C LEU A 112 -10.25 -3.51 5.73
N GLN A 113 -9.65 -3.10 4.59
CA GLN A 113 -9.40 -3.97 3.45
C GLN A 113 -8.51 -5.16 3.82
N LEU A 114 -7.47 -4.94 4.64
CA LEU A 114 -6.63 -6.02 5.17
C LEU A 114 -7.43 -7.03 6.01
N ARG A 115 -8.33 -6.55 6.87
CA ARG A 115 -9.18 -7.41 7.72
C ARG A 115 -10.23 -8.19 6.94
N GLN A 116 -10.73 -7.61 5.84
CA GLN A 116 -11.77 -8.22 5.00
C GLN A 116 -11.21 -9.07 3.86
N GLY A 117 -9.88 -9.09 3.68
CA GLY A 117 -9.23 -9.80 2.58
C GLY A 117 -9.28 -9.07 1.23
N GLY A 118 -9.74 -7.82 1.19
CA GLY A 118 -9.67 -6.97 -0.01
C GLY A 118 -8.24 -6.49 -0.31
N MET A 119 -7.35 -6.51 0.69
CA MET A 119 -5.91 -6.40 0.49
C MET A 119 -5.21 -7.52 1.26
N LEU A 120 -4.20 -8.13 0.63
CA LEU A 120 -3.27 -9.03 1.28
C LEU A 120 -1.94 -8.31 1.51
N LEU A 121 -1.32 -8.53 2.67
CA LEU A 121 0.00 -7.98 2.98
C LEU A 121 1.03 -9.11 2.99
N TYR A 122 2.12 -8.88 2.26
CA TYR A 122 3.30 -9.73 2.20
C TYR A 122 4.49 -8.97 2.78
N VAL A 123 5.14 -9.55 3.78
CA VAL A 123 6.41 -9.07 4.31
C VAL A 123 7.53 -9.76 3.53
N LEU A 124 8.32 -8.98 2.80
CA LEU A 124 9.39 -9.47 1.93
C LEU A 124 10.77 -9.36 2.58
N ALA A 125 10.94 -8.39 3.48
CA ALA A 125 12.16 -8.23 4.27
C ALA A 125 12.08 -9.02 5.60
N PRO A 126 13.23 -9.48 6.16
CA PRO A 126 13.26 -10.06 7.50
C PRO A 126 12.72 -9.09 8.56
N LYS A 127 12.09 -9.63 9.61
CA LYS A 127 11.53 -8.82 10.71
C LYS A 127 12.57 -7.90 11.37
N SER A 128 13.79 -8.39 11.61
CA SER A 128 14.86 -7.57 12.21
C SER A 128 15.18 -6.37 11.34
N GLN A 129 15.28 -6.57 10.02
CA GLN A 129 15.50 -5.49 9.07
C GLN A 129 14.36 -4.48 9.12
N LEU A 130 13.10 -4.92 9.12
CA LEU A 130 11.96 -4.00 9.22
C LEU A 130 11.95 -3.16 10.50
N LEU A 131 12.41 -3.72 11.63
CA LEU A 131 12.60 -2.97 12.88
C LEU A 131 13.72 -1.94 12.74
N ASP A 132 14.88 -2.37 12.27
CA ASP A 132 16.05 -1.52 12.07
C ASP A 132 15.77 -0.39 11.05
N ASP A 133 14.95 -0.69 10.04
CA ASP A 133 14.53 0.23 8.97
C ASP A 133 13.32 1.10 9.37
N GLY A 134 12.76 0.93 10.57
CA GLY A 134 11.73 1.84 11.16
C GLY A 134 10.27 1.56 10.79
N TYR A 135 9.92 0.39 10.26
CA TYR A 135 8.57 0.09 9.76
C TYR A 135 7.49 -0.12 10.83
N GLU A 136 7.87 -0.16 12.10
CA GLU A 136 7.01 -0.56 13.23
C GLU A 136 5.72 0.26 13.31
N ASP A 137 5.81 1.58 13.49
CA ASP A 137 4.65 2.46 13.66
C ASP A 137 3.64 2.36 12.50
N PHE A 138 4.15 2.26 11.28
CA PHE A 138 3.32 2.10 10.07
C PHE A 138 2.57 0.77 10.08
N LEU A 139 3.25 -0.35 10.37
CA LEU A 139 2.64 -1.67 10.39
C LEU A 139 1.64 -1.83 11.55
N GLU A 140 1.94 -1.27 12.71
CA GLU A 140 1.03 -1.26 13.86
C GLU A 140 -0.24 -0.45 13.60
N THR A 141 -0.12 0.69 12.90
CA THR A 141 -1.26 1.51 12.49
C THR A 141 -2.25 0.69 11.64
N LEU A 142 -1.72 -0.11 10.70
CA LEU A 142 -2.49 -1.04 9.88
C LEU A 142 -3.04 -2.26 10.64
N GLY A 143 -2.74 -2.38 11.94
CA GLY A 143 -3.26 -3.41 12.82
C GLY A 143 -2.50 -4.72 12.78
N LEU A 144 -1.26 -4.71 12.28
CA LEU A 144 -0.37 -5.86 12.36
C LEU A 144 0.33 -5.84 13.72
N ALA A 145 0.22 -6.93 14.47
CA ALA A 145 0.99 -7.10 15.69
C ALA A 145 2.45 -7.37 15.32
N PHE A 146 3.26 -6.31 15.22
CA PHE A 146 4.65 -6.42 14.80
C PHE A 146 5.54 -6.91 15.94
N MET A 147 5.32 -6.37 17.13
CA MET A 147 5.74 -6.98 18.38
C MET A 147 4.78 -8.12 18.74
N GLY A 148 5.14 -9.34 18.34
CA GLY A 148 4.50 -10.53 18.87
C GLY A 148 4.45 -10.43 20.40
N ALA A 149 3.27 -10.64 20.98
CA ALA A 149 3.10 -10.80 22.41
C ALA A 149 3.76 -12.12 22.85
N CYS A 150 5.09 -12.17 22.84
CA CYS A 150 5.86 -13.14 23.59
C CYS A 150 6.24 -12.46 24.91
N ARG A 151 5.41 -12.73 25.92
CA ARG A 151 5.77 -12.61 27.33
C ARG A 151 6.61 -13.83 27.71
#